data_AF-A0A2M9DZL7-F1
#
_entry.id   AF-A0A2M9DZL7-F1
#
_cell.length_a   1.000
_cell.length_b   1.000
_cell.length_c   1.000
_cell.angle_alpha   90.00
_cell.angle_beta   90.00
_cell.angle_gamma   90.00
#
_symmetry.space_group_name_H-M   'P 1'
#
loop_
_entity.id
_entity.type
_entity.pdbx_description
1 polymer ?
#
loop_
_entity_poly.entity_id
_entity_poly.type
_entity_poly.pdbx_seq_one_letter_code
_entity_poly.pdbx_strand_id
1 'polypeptide(L)'
;MSQAPIDPASAQARIDAIQKRYREWTQLLPKLEAAQQDWQRGVEIMRELAQFYFEGEYMRYHEAIENGLAVNLHTEGEYSVMSEDALWNAFHEQHTLAWQRLRSAIAVLDSDAHANSQTASPQTQ
;
A
#
# COMPACT_ATOMS: atom_id res chain seq x y z
N MET A 1 1.18 -17.71 42.99
CA MET A 1 1.18 -19.00 42.27
C MET A 1 2.56 -19.20 41.67
N SER A 2 3.33 -20.19 42.14
CA SER A 2 4.66 -20.49 41.59
C SER A 2 4.51 -21.00 40.16
N GLN A 3 5.12 -20.30 39.19
CA GLN A 3 5.22 -20.80 37.81
C GLN A 3 5.99 -22.12 37.81
N ALA A 4 5.50 -23.11 37.07
CA ALA A 4 6.20 -24.38 36.86
C ALA A 4 7.57 -24.11 36.20
N PRO A 5 8.61 -24.89 36.53
CA PRO A 5 9.92 -24.73 35.91
C PRO A 5 9.83 -24.92 34.39
N ILE A 6 10.45 -24.01 33.64
CA ILE A 6 10.49 -24.04 32.19
C ILE A 6 11.38 -25.21 31.75
N ASP A 7 10.82 -26.12 30.94
CA ASP A 7 11.60 -27.18 30.29
C ASP A 7 12.56 -26.60 29.24
N PRO A 8 13.89 -26.82 29.35
CA PRO A 8 14.87 -26.25 28.44
C PRO A 8 14.66 -26.62 26.97
N ALA A 9 14.23 -27.85 26.68
CA ALA A 9 14.04 -28.31 25.30
C ALA A 9 12.84 -27.62 24.65
N SER A 10 11.72 -27.53 25.37
CA SER A 10 10.52 -26.80 24.92
C SER A 10 10.78 -25.30 24.76
N ALA A 11 11.57 -24.70 25.64
CA ALA A 11 11.98 -23.31 25.53
C ALA A 11 12.83 -23.05 24.29
N GLN A 12 13.85 -23.88 24.05
CA GLN A 12 14.72 -23.76 22.88
C GLN A 12 13.93 -23.87 21.58
N ALA A 13 13.04 -24.86 21.47
CA ALA A 13 12.20 -25.03 20.28
C ALA A 13 11.31 -23.80 20.01
N ARG A 14 10.75 -23.18 21.06
CA ARG A 14 9.98 -21.95 20.92
C ARG A 14 10.84 -20.77 20.50
N ILE A 15 12.03 -20.61 21.09
CA ILE A 15 12.97 -19.55 20.74
C ILE A 15 13.39 -19.67 19.28
N ASP A 16 13.76 -20.86 18.82
CA ASP A 16 14.17 -21.12 17.43
C ASP A 16 13.04 -20.77 16.45
N ALA A 17 11.80 -21.12 16.79
CA ALA A 17 10.63 -20.78 15.97
C ALA A 17 10.44 -19.26 15.85
N ILE A 18 10.60 -18.51 16.95
CA ILE A 18 10.49 -17.04 16.93
C ILE A 18 11.67 -16.40 16.20
N GLN A 19 12.89 -16.90 16.39
CA GLN A 19 14.07 -16.43 15.66
C GLN A 19 13.93 -16.64 14.15
N LYS A 20 13.33 -17.76 13.72
CA LYS A 20 13.01 -17.98 12.30
C LYS A 20 12.04 -16.92 11.77
N ARG A 21 10.98 -16.60 12.50
CA ARG A 21 10.03 -15.53 12.12
C ARG A 21 10.69 -14.16 12.07
N TYR A 22 11.55 -13.85 13.03
CA TYR A 22 12.29 -12.59 13.02
C TYR A 22 13.23 -12.49 11.82
N ARG A 23 13.91 -13.58 11.45
CA ARG A 23 14.71 -13.62 10.21
C ARG A 23 13.86 -13.36 8.97
N GLU A 24 12.71 -14.01 8.85
CA GLU A 24 11.76 -13.76 7.76
C GLU A 24 11.35 -12.28 7.71
N TRP A 25 11.05 -11.66 8.86
CA TRP A 25 10.76 -10.23 8.96
C TRP A 25 11.91 -9.35 8.47
N THR A 26 13.15 -9.61 8.92
CA THR A 26 14.32 -8.80 8.51
C THR A 26 14.57 -8.85 7.00
N GLN A 27 14.20 -9.95 6.33
CA GLN A 27 14.30 -10.08 4.88
C GLN A 27 13.15 -9.40 4.14
N LEU A 28 11.98 -9.29 4.78
CA LEU A 28 10.81 -8.64 4.21
C LEU A 28 10.86 -7.11 4.34
N LEU A 29 11.44 -6.59 5.43
CA LEU A 29 11.44 -5.16 5.75
C LEU A 29 11.94 -4.27 4.61
N PRO A 30 13.08 -4.55 3.94
CA PRO A 30 13.54 -3.71 2.82
C PRO A 30 12.56 -3.69 1.63
N LYS A 31 11.81 -4.78 1.42
CA LYS A 31 10.80 -4.84 0.35
C LYS A 31 9.58 -3.99 0.68
N LEU A 32 9.21 -3.93 1.96
CA LEU A 32 8.12 -3.05 2.43
C LEU A 32 8.52 -1.58 2.31
N GLU A 33 9.76 -1.24 2.64
CA GLU A 33 10.32 0.10 2.46
C GLU A 33 10.37 0.50 0.97
N ALA A 34 10.83 -0.39 0.10
CA ALA A 34 10.81 -0.18 -1.34
C ALA A 34 9.37 0.01 -1.87
N ALA A 35 8.43 -0.84 -1.45
CA ALA A 35 7.02 -0.71 -1.83
C ALA A 35 6.36 0.58 -1.33
N GLN A 36 6.90 1.21 -0.29
CA GLN A 36 6.48 2.53 0.19
C GLN A 36 7.06 3.65 -0.69
N GLN A 37 8.30 3.51 -1.16
CA GLN A 37 8.91 4.44 -2.11
C GLN A 37 8.22 4.38 -3.47
N ASP A 38 7.95 3.17 -3.98
CA ASP A 38 7.19 2.96 -5.22
C ASP A 38 5.79 3.57 -5.13
N TRP A 39 5.16 3.46 -3.97
CA TRP A 39 3.87 4.12 -3.72
C TRP A 39 3.96 5.64 -3.81
N GLN A 40 4.99 6.26 -3.22
CA GLN A 40 5.20 7.71 -3.32
C GLN A 40 5.43 8.12 -4.76
N ARG A 41 6.22 7.36 -5.52
CA ARG A 41 6.41 7.61 -6.95
C ARG A 41 5.10 7.49 -7.74
N GLY A 42 4.28 6.49 -7.44
CA GLY A 42 2.96 6.33 -8.04
C GLY A 42 2.02 7.50 -7.74
N VAL A 43 2.08 8.08 -6.52
CA VAL A 43 1.31 9.28 -6.15
C VAL A 43 1.74 10.49 -6.98
N GLU A 44 3.04 10.67 -7.23
CA GLU A 44 3.53 11.76 -8.09
C GLU A 44 3.04 11.63 -9.53
N ILE A 45 3.16 10.43 -10.11
CA ILE A 45 2.68 10.14 -11.48
C ILE A 45 1.18 10.43 -11.58
N MET A 46 0.38 9.92 -10.65
CA MET A 46 -1.06 10.11 -10.68
C MET A 46 -1.47 11.57 -10.48
N ARG A 47 -0.68 12.36 -9.75
CA ARG A 47 -0.91 13.80 -9.64
C ARG A 47 -0.72 14.50 -11.00
N GLU A 48 0.34 14.16 -11.72
CA GLU A 48 0.59 14.72 -13.06
C GLU A 48 -0.52 14.32 -14.04
N LEU A 49 -0.93 13.05 -14.03
CA LEU A 49 -2.04 12.56 -14.85
C LEU A 49 -3.38 13.24 -14.48
N ALA A 50 -3.64 13.45 -13.19
CA ALA A 50 -4.84 14.15 -12.73
C ALA A 50 -4.84 15.61 -13.18
N GLN A 51 -3.68 16.28 -13.10
CA GLN A 51 -3.54 17.64 -13.60
C GLN A 51 -3.81 17.70 -15.12
N PHE A 52 -3.27 16.76 -15.90
CA PHE A 52 -3.54 16.68 -17.33
C PHE A 52 -5.04 16.46 -17.63
N TYR A 53 -5.67 15.50 -16.95
CA TYR A 53 -7.01 15.02 -17.23
C TYR A 53 -8.13 15.95 -16.73
N PHE A 54 -8.04 16.43 -15.48
CA PHE A 54 -9.11 17.22 -14.85
C PHE A 54 -8.90 18.72 -14.96
N GLU A 55 -7.66 19.20 -14.93
CA GLU A 55 -7.33 20.63 -14.77
C GLU A 55 -6.59 21.21 -15.98
N GLY A 56 -6.21 20.36 -16.92
CA GLY A 56 -5.19 20.65 -17.91
C GLY A 56 -5.72 20.58 -19.33
N GLU A 57 -4.92 19.97 -20.18
CA GLU A 57 -5.02 20.11 -21.63
C GLU A 57 -5.84 18.99 -22.29
N TYR A 58 -6.32 18.01 -21.51
CA TYR A 58 -7.01 16.84 -22.03
C TYR A 58 -8.15 17.21 -22.98
N MET A 59 -9.10 18.04 -22.55
CA MET A 59 -10.23 18.44 -23.39
C MET A 59 -9.81 19.18 -24.65
N ARG A 60 -8.79 20.03 -24.56
CA ARG A 60 -8.24 20.75 -25.71
C ARG A 60 -7.68 19.79 -26.76
N TYR A 61 -6.93 18.78 -26.32
CA TYR A 61 -6.38 17.79 -27.24
C TYR A 61 -7.45 16.83 -27.76
N HIS A 62 -8.40 16.44 -26.91
CA HIS A 62 -9.55 15.62 -27.31
C HIS A 62 -10.32 16.29 -28.45
N GLU A 63 -10.75 17.53 -28.26
CA GLU A 63 -11.46 18.31 -29.28
C GLU A 63 -10.62 18.49 -30.55
N ALA A 64 -9.32 18.77 -30.42
CA ALA A 64 -8.45 18.92 -31.59
C ALA A 64 -8.35 17.62 -32.40
N ILE A 65 -8.26 16.47 -31.73
CA ILE A 65 -8.22 15.14 -32.35
C ILE A 65 -9.56 14.84 -33.03
N GLU A 66 -10.68 15.11 -32.37
CA GLU A 66 -12.03 14.98 -32.97
C GLU A 66 -12.20 15.87 -34.21
N ASN A 67 -11.56 17.04 -34.22
CA ASN A 67 -11.53 17.96 -35.36
C ASN A 67 -10.46 17.63 -36.41
N GLY A 68 -9.81 16.47 -36.32
CA GLY A 68 -8.91 15.94 -37.35
C GLY A 68 -7.42 16.21 -37.14
N LEU A 69 -6.99 16.60 -35.94
CA LEU A 69 -5.57 16.66 -35.60
C LEU A 69 -4.95 15.25 -35.70
N ALA A 70 -4.04 15.07 -36.66
CA ALA A 70 -3.37 13.80 -36.89
C ALA A 70 -2.25 13.57 -35.86
N VAL A 71 -2.56 12.82 -34.81
CA VAL A 71 -1.61 12.33 -33.80
C VAL A 71 -1.55 10.81 -33.79
N ASN A 72 -0.42 10.26 -33.36
CA ASN A 72 -0.30 8.83 -33.11
C ASN A 72 -0.75 8.52 -31.68
N LEU A 73 -1.81 7.73 -31.54
CA LEU A 73 -2.32 7.26 -30.25
C LEU A 73 -1.92 5.81 -29.94
N HIS A 74 -1.05 5.21 -30.76
CA HIS A 74 -0.52 3.88 -30.50
C HIS A 74 0.34 3.86 -29.23
N THR A 75 0.15 2.80 -28.45
CA THR A 75 0.76 2.53 -27.15
C THR A 75 1.46 1.16 -27.18
N GLU A 76 2.28 0.88 -26.17
CA GLU A 76 3.05 -0.38 -26.10
C GLU A 76 2.21 -1.58 -25.60
N GLY A 77 0.97 -1.34 -25.22
CA GLY A 77 -0.01 -2.37 -24.83
C GLY A 77 -1.10 -1.85 -23.88
N GLU A 78 -0.87 -0.71 -23.23
CA GLU A 78 -1.83 0.03 -22.42
C GLU A 78 -2.84 0.80 -23.27
N TYR A 79 -3.92 1.28 -22.67
CA TYR A 79 -4.84 2.19 -23.36
C TYR A 79 -4.22 3.58 -23.50
N SER A 80 -4.48 4.24 -24.64
CA SER A 80 -4.09 5.64 -24.81
C SER A 80 -4.74 6.51 -23.74
N VAL A 81 -3.98 7.45 -23.18
CA VAL A 81 -4.50 8.46 -22.24
C VAL A 81 -5.58 9.35 -22.82
N MET A 82 -5.69 9.40 -24.16
CA MET A 82 -6.76 10.12 -24.87
C MET A 82 -8.05 9.30 -25.01
N SER A 83 -8.09 8.07 -24.50
CA SER A 83 -9.33 7.28 -24.42
C SER A 83 -10.16 7.74 -23.22
N GLU A 84 -11.47 7.91 -23.41
CA GLU A 84 -12.40 8.49 -22.42
C GLU A 84 -12.24 7.91 -21.00
N ASP A 85 -12.06 6.60 -20.86
CA ASP A 85 -12.04 5.94 -19.55
C ASP A 85 -10.64 5.57 -19.02
N ALA A 86 -9.57 5.77 -19.79
CA ALA A 86 -8.24 5.23 -19.43
C ALA A 86 -7.74 5.80 -18.09
N LEU A 87 -7.71 7.13 -17.97
CA LEU A 87 -7.27 7.79 -16.75
C LEU A 87 -8.32 7.72 -15.63
N TRP A 88 -9.61 7.77 -15.98
CA TRP A 88 -10.69 7.60 -15.01
C TRP A 88 -10.60 6.27 -14.25
N ASN A 89 -10.37 5.17 -14.97
CA ASN A 89 -10.18 3.85 -14.37
C ASN A 89 -8.91 3.79 -13.52
N ALA A 90 -7.80 4.34 -14.01
CA ALA A 90 -6.54 4.39 -13.26
C ALA A 90 -6.68 5.12 -11.91
N PHE A 91 -7.45 6.22 -11.85
CA PHE A 91 -7.71 6.91 -10.59
C PHE A 91 -8.59 6.09 -9.63
N HIS A 92 -9.57 5.35 -10.14
CA HIS A 92 -10.38 4.43 -9.34
C HIS A 92 -9.53 3.30 -8.74
N GLU A 93 -8.62 2.72 -9.52
CA GLU A 93 -7.68 1.70 -9.07
C GLU A 93 -6.77 2.25 -7.95
N GLN A 94 -6.19 3.44 -8.15
CA GLN A 94 -5.36 4.09 -7.13
C GLN A 94 -6.14 4.33 -5.83
N HIS A 95 -7.36 4.82 -5.93
CA HIS A 95 -8.21 5.09 -4.76
C HIS A 95 -8.53 3.80 -4.00
N THR A 96 -8.84 2.72 -4.73
CA THR A 96 -9.08 1.40 -4.14
C THR A 96 -7.86 0.89 -3.38
N LEU A 97 -6.67 0.99 -3.98
CA LEU A 97 -5.40 0.60 -3.36
C LEU A 97 -5.09 1.46 -2.12
N ALA A 98 -5.36 2.76 -2.17
CA ALA A 98 -5.15 3.66 -1.03
C ALA A 98 -6.01 3.25 0.17
N TRP A 99 -7.28 2.92 -0.05
CA TRP A 99 -8.17 2.45 1.02
C TRP A 99 -7.73 1.12 1.62
N GLN A 100 -7.28 0.18 0.78
CA GLN A 100 -6.74 -1.10 1.28
C GLN A 100 -5.53 -0.86 2.18
N ARG A 101 -4.57 -0.03 1.74
CA ARG A 101 -3.38 0.32 2.52
C ARG A 101 -3.73 1.00 3.83
N LEU A 102 -4.66 1.96 3.82
CA LEU A 102 -5.10 2.65 5.03
C LEU A 102 -5.70 1.66 6.05
N ARG A 103 -6.60 0.78 5.60
CA ARG A 103 -7.22 -0.23 6.47
C ARG A 103 -6.18 -1.19 7.06
N SER A 104 -5.21 -1.64 6.25
CA SER A 104 -4.12 -2.48 6.72
C SER A 104 -3.24 -1.79 7.76
N ALA A 105 -2.92 -0.51 7.55
CA ALA A 105 -2.13 0.27 8.51
C ALA A 105 -2.88 0.46 9.84
N ILE A 106 -4.17 0.81 9.78
CA ILE A 106 -5.01 0.94 10.98
C ILE A 106 -5.07 -0.38 11.76
N ALA A 107 -5.24 -1.52 11.08
CA ALA A 107 -5.29 -2.83 11.74
C ALA A 107 -4.01 -3.16 12.53
N VAL A 108 -2.84 -2.72 12.05
CA VAL A 108 -1.57 -2.85 12.78
C VAL A 108 -1.59 -1.99 14.05
N LEU A 109 -1.98 -0.72 13.93
CA LEU A 109 -2.01 0.23 15.06
C LEU A 109 -3.04 -0.14 16.13
N ASP A 110 -4.21 -0.63 15.72
CA ASP A 110 -5.26 -1.09 16.65
C ASP A 110 -4.80 -2.33 17.42
N SER A 111 -4.06 -3.24 16.78
CA SER A 111 -3.48 -4.42 17.44
C SER A 111 -2.51 -4.02 18.56
N ASP A 112 -1.71 -2.99 18.34
CA ASP A 112 -0.79 -2.43 19.34
C ASP A 112 -1.56 -1.78 20.50
N ALA A 113 -2.64 -1.04 20.21
CA ALA A 113 -3.49 -0.43 21.22
C ALA A 113 -4.15 -1.49 22.12
N HIS A 114 -4.64 -2.59 21.54
CA HIS A 114 -5.23 -3.70 22.30
C HIS A 114 -4.21 -4.45 23.15
N ALA A 115 -2.98 -4.67 22.66
CA ALA A 115 -1.90 -5.26 23.44
C ALA A 115 -1.54 -4.39 24.66
N ASN A 116 -1.41 -3.07 24.45
CA ASN A 116 -1.08 -2.12 25.50
C ASN A 116 -2.20 -2.01 26.56
N SER A 117 -3.46 -2.06 26.13
CA SER A 117 -4.63 -2.03 27.02
C SER A 117 -4.70 -3.25 27.96
N GLN A 118 -4.31 -4.43 27.48
CA GLN A 118 -4.28 -5.66 28.27
C GLN A 118 -3.13 -5.67 29.29
N THR A 119 -2.01 -4.99 28.99
CA THR A 119 -0.90 -4.83 29.95
C THR A 119 -1.15 -3.76 31.02
N ALA A 120 -2.13 -2.87 30.81
CA ALA A 120 -2.41 -1.73 31.67
C ALA A 120 -3.51 -1.96 32.73
N SER A 121 -3.96 -3.21 32.95
CA SER A 121 -4.87 -3.54 34.06
C SER A 121 -4.10 -4.03 35.29
N PRO A 122 -3.75 -3.18 36.27
CA PRO A 122 -3.40 -3.64 37.60
C PRO A 122 -4.67 -4.09 38.32
N GLN A 123 -4.55 -5.23 39.01
CA GLN A 123 -5.57 -5.78 39.90
C GLN A 123 -6.04 -4.71 40.91
N THR A 124 -7.29 -4.30 40.83
CA THR A 124 -7.96 -3.67 41.96
C THR A 124 -8.29 -4.79 42.96
N GLN A 125 -7.54 -4.81 44.07
CA GLN A 125 -7.89 -5.55 45.29
C GLN A 125 -9.14 -4.96 45.93
#